data_AF-A0A3N5W329-F1
#
_entry.id   AF-A0A3N5W329-F1
#
_cell.length_a   1.000
_cell.length_b   1.000
_cell.length_c   1.000
_cell.angle_alpha   90.00
_cell.angle_beta   90.00
_cell.angle_gamma   90.00
#
_symmetry.space_group_name_H-M   'P 1'
#
loop_
_entity.id
_entity.type
_entity.pdbx_description
1 polymer ?
#
loop_
_entity_poly.entity_id
_entity_poly.type
_entity_poly.pdbx_seq_one_letter_code
_entity_poly.pdbx_strand_id
1 'polypeptide(L)'
;QGRGSQFILRDHPRALHVLATAPMEVRLKRIAESLKLDMERAKREISRFDGGSREFIKRYFKAEVWDPVNYDLVVNTEHLSFQAAAAIIVHALSFKDETVKRTE
;
A
#
# COMPACT_ATOMS: atom_id res chain seq x y z
N GLN A 1 -3.73 -7.80 2.84
CA GLN A 1 -2.40 -7.62 3.44
C GLN A 1 -1.36 -7.70 2.34
N GLY A 2 -0.36 -6.82 2.37
CA GLY A 2 0.88 -7.04 1.62
C GLY A 2 1.72 -8.12 2.29
N ARG A 3 2.58 -8.79 1.53
CA ARG A 3 3.50 -9.85 2.03
C ARG A 3 4.95 -9.59 1.62
N GLY A 4 5.32 -8.31 1.53
CA GLY A 4 6.65 -7.89 1.12
C GLY A 4 6.91 -7.97 -0.39
N SER A 5 5.86 -7.95 -1.22
CA SER A 5 6.02 -8.01 -2.69
C SER A 5 6.90 -6.89 -3.24
N GLN A 6 6.87 -5.71 -2.62
CA GLN A 6 7.72 -4.57 -2.98
C GLN A 6 9.21 -4.82 -2.76
N PHE A 7 9.55 -5.78 -1.89
CA PHE A 7 10.92 -6.21 -1.66
C PHE A 7 11.26 -7.45 -2.49
N ILE A 8 10.35 -8.42 -2.56
CA ILE A 8 10.55 -9.68 -3.28
C ILE A 8 10.68 -9.44 -4.79
N LEU A 9 9.87 -8.53 -5.33
CA LEU A 9 9.81 -8.20 -6.77
C LEU A 9 10.41 -6.83 -7.07
N ARG A 10 11.31 -6.35 -6.21
CA ARG A 10 11.91 -5.01 -6.32
C ARG A 10 12.45 -4.73 -7.72
N ASP A 11 13.22 -5.68 -8.26
CA ASP A 11 13.89 -5.54 -9.55
C ASP A 11 13.10 -6.13 -10.72
N HIS A 12 11.85 -6.54 -10.49
CA HIS A 12 11.03 -7.12 -11.55
C HIS A 12 10.50 -6.00 -12.46
N PRO A 13 10.87 -5.97 -13.76
CA PRO A 13 10.67 -4.82 -14.64
C PRO A 13 9.19 -4.46 -14.84
N ARG A 14 8.29 -5.44 -14.74
CA ARG A 14 6.83 -5.26 -14.89
C ARG A 14 6.04 -5.21 -13.59
N ALA A 15 6.71 -5.18 -12.43
CA ALA A 15 6.02 -5.10 -11.15
C ALA A 15 5.86 -3.63 -10.73
N LEU A 16 4.63 -3.13 -10.59
CA LEU A 16 4.34 -1.81 -10.04
C LEU A 16 4.06 -1.93 -8.54
N HIS A 17 4.89 -1.31 -7.71
CA HIS A 17 4.78 -1.34 -6.25
C HIS A 17 3.99 -0.13 -5.77
N VAL A 18 2.77 -0.35 -5.27
CA VAL A 18 1.87 0.72 -4.85
C VAL A 18 1.62 0.66 -3.35
N LEU A 19 1.78 1.80 -2.67
CA LEU A 19 1.32 1.99 -1.30
C LEU A 19 0.00 2.78 -1.29
N ALA A 20 -1.11 2.10 -1.01
CA ALA A 20 -2.39 2.77 -0.75
C ALA A 20 -2.47 3.18 0.74
N THR A 21 -2.70 4.47 1.00
CA THR A 21 -2.73 5.03 2.36
C THR A 21 -3.92 5.99 2.55
N ALA A 22 -4.13 6.43 3.78
CA ALA A 22 -5.04 7.51 4.21
C ALA A 22 -4.73 7.88 5.67
N PRO A 23 -5.14 9.06 6.16
CA PRO A 23 -5.03 9.38 7.59
C PRO A 23 -5.70 8.34 8.48
N MET A 24 -5.20 8.23 9.70
CA MET A 24 -5.65 7.22 10.66
C MET A 24 -7.16 7.32 10.92
N GLU A 25 -7.69 8.53 11.06
CA GLU A 25 -9.11 8.79 11.31
C GLU A 25 -10.00 8.24 10.17
N VAL A 26 -9.56 8.45 8.93
CA VAL A 26 -10.25 7.97 7.73
C VAL A 26 -10.22 6.44 7.66
N ARG A 27 -9.05 5.84 7.92
CA ARG A 27 -8.88 4.37 7.94
C ARG A 27 -9.73 3.73 9.04
N LEU A 28 -9.74 4.32 10.24
CA LEU A 28 -10.53 3.85 11.38
C LEU A 28 -12.03 3.83 11.06
N LYS A 29 -12.55 4.93 10.51
CA LYS A 29 -13.96 5.03 10.12
C LYS A 29 -14.33 3.93 9.12
N ARG A 30 -13.50 3.73 8.08
CA ARG A 30 -13.72 2.67 7.08
C ARG A 30 -13.70 1.26 7.68
N ILE A 31 -12.78 0.99 8.61
CA ILE A 31 -12.71 -0.31 9.31
C ILE A 31 -13.94 -0.52 10.20
N ALA A 32 -14.32 0.50 10.98
CA ALA A 32 -15.50 0.44 11.84
C ALA A 32 -16.78 0.15 11.02
N GLU A 33 -16.96 0.85 9.90
CA GLU A 33 -18.09 0.66 9.00
C GLU A 33 -18.08 -0.72 8.31
N SER A 34 -16.95 -1.11 7.72
CA SER A 34 -16.85 -2.37 6.95
C SER A 34 -16.94 -3.62 7.81
N LEU A 35 -16.37 -3.60 9.02
CA LEU A 35 -16.38 -4.73 9.93
C LEU A 35 -17.52 -4.65 10.97
N LYS A 36 -18.35 -3.60 10.94
CA LYS A 36 -19.43 -3.33 11.91
C LYS A 36 -18.92 -3.35 13.36
N LEU A 37 -17.82 -2.63 13.59
CA LEU A 37 -17.13 -2.56 14.88
C LEU A 37 -17.36 -1.20 15.54
N ASP A 38 -17.32 -1.17 16.87
CA ASP A 38 -17.13 0.08 17.61
C ASP A 38 -15.72 0.66 17.35
N MET A 39 -15.54 1.96 17.63
CA MET A 39 -14.29 2.67 17.36
C MET A 39 -13.09 2.08 18.10
N GLU A 40 -13.30 1.57 19.32
CA GLU A 40 -12.24 0.97 20.13
C GLU A 40 -11.76 -0.37 19.54
N ARG A 41 -12.69 -1.20 19.06
CA ARG A 41 -12.40 -2.44 18.33
C ARG A 41 -11.71 -2.13 17.01
N ALA A 42 -12.20 -1.15 16.24
CA ALA A 42 -11.56 -0.72 15.00
C ALA A 42 -10.12 -0.25 15.22
N LYS A 43 -9.86 0.48 16.32
CA LYS A 43 -8.52 0.91 16.72
C LYS A 43 -7.58 -0.23 17.09
N ARG A 44 -8.09 -1.25 17.78
CA ARG A 44 -7.32 -2.47 18.06
C ARG A 44 -7.01 -3.25 16.78
N GLU A 45 -7.99 -3.36 15.89
CA GLU A 45 -7.85 -4.06 14.61
C GLU A 45 -6.78 -3.42 13.71
N ILE A 46 -6.83 -2.09 13.52
CA ILE A 46 -5.83 -1.38 12.71
C ILE A 46 -4.44 -1.47 13.32
N SER A 47 -4.34 -1.35 14.65
CA SER A 47 -3.06 -1.42 15.36
C SER A 47 -2.43 -2.81 15.26
N ARG A 48 -3.25 -3.87 15.39
CA ARG A 48 -2.82 -5.26 15.19
C ARG A 48 -2.32 -5.48 13.76
N PHE A 49 -3.06 -4.96 12.78
CA PHE A 49 -2.72 -5.12 11.37
C PHE A 49 -1.45 -4.38 10.97
N ASP A 50 -1.34 -3.10 11.34
CA ASP A 50 -0.18 -2.26 11.01
C ASP A 50 1.06 -2.74 11.75
N GLY A 51 0.90 -3.12 13.03
CA GLY A 51 1.96 -3.72 13.85
C GLY A 51 2.48 -5.02 13.24
N GLY A 52 1.59 -5.94 12.88
CA GLY A 52 1.97 -7.21 12.25
C GLY A 52 2.66 -7.02 10.89
N SER A 53 2.19 -6.07 10.08
CA SER A 53 2.82 -5.75 8.79
C SER A 53 4.23 -5.18 8.99
N ARG A 54 4.40 -4.25 9.94
CA ARG A 54 5.69 -3.65 10.27
C ARG A 54 6.67 -4.68 10.84
N GLU A 55 6.22 -5.53 11.77
CA GLU A 55 7.06 -6.58 12.35
C GLU A 55 7.52 -7.57 11.29
N PHE A 56 6.61 -8.03 10.44
CA PHE A 56 6.92 -8.94 9.33
C PHE A 56 7.98 -8.33 8.40
N ILE A 57 7.76 -7.09 7.93
CA ILE A 57 8.71 -6.43 7.03
C ILE A 57 10.07 -6.20 7.69
N LYS A 58 10.08 -5.73 8.94
CA LYS A 58 11.33 -5.54 9.70
C LYS A 58 12.07 -6.86 9.90
N ARG A 59 11.37 -7.95 10.20
CA ARG A 59 11.97 -9.27 10.46
C ARG A 59 12.64 -9.84 9.22
N TYR A 60 11.91 -9.88 8.10
CA TYR A 60 12.32 -10.60 6.89
C TYR A 60 13.09 -9.74 5.88
N PHE A 61 12.83 -8.44 5.81
CA PHE A 61 13.40 -7.55 4.79
C PHE A 61 14.30 -6.46 5.36
N LYS A 62 14.40 -6.35 6.69
CA LYS A 62 15.20 -5.32 7.40
C LYS A 62 14.85 -3.88 6.95
N ALA A 63 13.59 -3.66 6.59
CA ALA A 63 13.10 -2.40 6.04
C ALA A 63 11.96 -1.82 6.89
N GLU A 64 11.58 -0.57 6.60
CA GLU A 64 10.39 0.06 7.12
C GLU A 64 9.25 -0.07 6.10
N VAL A 65 8.09 -0.56 6.55
CA VAL A 65 6.97 -0.91 5.65
C VAL A 65 6.33 0.32 5.01
N TRP A 66 6.39 1.47 5.68
CA TRP A 66 5.77 2.72 5.21
C TRP A 66 6.76 3.70 4.60
N ASP A 67 8.01 3.30 4.41
CA ASP A 67 8.99 4.15 3.73
C ASP A 67 8.63 4.25 2.23
N PRO A 68 8.26 5.45 1.74
CA PRO A 68 7.76 5.63 0.38
C PRO A 68 8.80 5.27 -0.69
N VAL A 69 10.09 5.27 -0.38
CA VAL A 69 11.15 4.92 -1.35
C VAL A 69 11.10 3.46 -1.80
N ASN A 70 10.38 2.60 -1.09
CA ASN A 70 10.19 1.19 -1.45
C ASN A 70 9.01 0.97 -2.42
N TYR A 71 8.38 2.05 -2.91
CA TYR A 71 7.21 2.01 -3.77
C TYR A 71 7.42 2.91 -4.99
N ASP A 72 6.87 2.52 -6.14
CA ASP A 72 6.85 3.37 -7.32
C ASP A 72 5.79 4.47 -7.20
N LEU A 73 4.69 4.20 -6.47
CA LEU A 73 3.57 5.11 -6.30
C LEU A 73 2.96 5.01 -4.91
N VAL A 74 2.75 6.16 -4.27
CA VAL A 74 1.97 6.28 -3.03
C VAL A 74 0.65 6.98 -3.33
N VAL A 75 -0.47 6.34 -3.03
CA VAL A 75 -1.82 6.87 -3.29
C VAL A 75 -2.53 7.12 -1.97
N ASN A 76 -2.70 8.39 -1.61
CA ASN A 76 -3.56 8.76 -0.49
C ASN A 76 -5.03 8.76 -0.95
N THR A 77 -5.83 7.88 -0.34
CA THR A 77 -7.24 7.65 -0.66
C THR A 77 -8.21 8.48 0.17
N GLU A 78 -7.74 9.46 0.95
CA GLU A 78 -8.61 10.37 1.70
C GLU A 78 -9.55 11.17 0.79
N HIS A 79 -8.98 11.79 -0.26
CA HIS A 79 -9.69 12.69 -1.17
C HIS A 79 -9.99 12.06 -2.53
N LEU A 80 -9.64 10.79 -2.72
CA LEU A 80 -9.86 10.05 -3.96
C LEU A 80 -10.89 8.96 -3.72
N SER A 81 -11.85 8.82 -4.65
CA SER A 81 -12.67 7.61 -4.71
C SER A 81 -11.79 6.40 -5.03
N PHE A 82 -12.22 5.21 -4.64
CA PHE A 82 -11.49 3.99 -4.98
C PHE A 82 -11.39 3.78 -6.49
N GLN A 83 -12.38 4.22 -7.26
CA GLN A 83 -12.36 4.21 -8.72
C GLN A 83 -11.29 5.16 -9.28
N ALA A 84 -11.17 6.38 -8.74
CA ALA A 84 -10.15 7.33 -9.16
C ALA A 84 -8.74 6.83 -8.80
N ALA A 85 -8.56 6.32 -7.58
CA ALA A 85 -7.29 5.71 -7.15
C ALA A 85 -6.90 4.53 -8.05
N ALA A 86 -7.84 3.64 -8.38
CA ALA A 86 -7.60 2.52 -9.28
C ALA A 86 -7.23 2.99 -10.70
N ALA A 87 -7.91 4.01 -11.23
CA ALA A 87 -7.60 4.57 -12.55
C ALA A 87 -6.18 5.14 -12.59
N ILE A 88 -5.75 5.86 -11.56
CA ILE A 88 -4.37 6.38 -11.44
C ILE A 88 -3.36 5.23 -11.44
N ILE A 89 -3.62 4.17 -10.68
CA ILE A 89 -2.72 3.00 -10.59
C ILE A 89 -2.60 2.29 -11.95
N VAL A 90 -3.72 2.06 -12.62
CA VAL A 90 -3.73 1.42 -13.95
C VAL A 90 -2.99 2.28 -14.97
N HIS A 91 -3.18 3.60 -14.93
CA HIS A 91 -2.48 4.50 -15.84
C HIS A 91 -0.97 4.55 -15.54
N ALA A 92 -0.57 4.58 -14.27
CA ALA A 92 0.84 4.50 -13.87
C ALA A 92 1.53 3.23 -14.40
N LEU A 93 0.83 2.09 -14.40
CA LEU A 93 1.37 0.84 -14.94
C LEU A 93 1.74 0.96 -16.43
N SER A 94 0.94 1.68 -17.22
CA SER A 94 1.19 1.84 -18.66
C SER A 94 2.51 2.54 -18.99
N PHE A 95 3.01 3.40 -18.10
CA PHE A 95 4.31 4.06 -18.28
C PHE A 95 5.51 3.20 -17.90
N LYS A 96 5.32 2.17 -17.06
CA LYS A 96 6.40 1.28 -16.62
C LYS A 96 6.84 0.32 -17.73
N ASP A 97 5.93 -0.05 -18.62
CA ASP A 97 6.23 -0.87 -19.81
C ASP A 97 7.14 -0.16 -20.83
N GLU A 98 7.16 1.17 -20.86
CA GLU A 98 7.98 1.95 -21.80
C GLU A 98 9.45 2.08 -21.36
N THR A 99 9.71 2.11 -20.05
CA THR A 99 11.07 2.19 -19.50
C THR A 99 11.90 0.92 -19.76
N VAL A 100 11.26 -0.25 -19.83
CA VAL A 100 11.95 -1.53 -20.10
C VAL A 100 12.44 -1.59 -21.56
N LYS A 101 11.68 -1.01 -22.50
CA LYS A 101 12.02 -1.00 -23.94
C LYS A 101 13.17 -0.06 -24.32
N ARG A 102 13.62 0.82 -23.42
CA ARG A 102 14.74 1.75 -23.70
C ARG A 102 16.12 1.18 -23.36
N THR A 103 16.18 -0.05 -22.83
CA THR A 103 17.43 -0.70 -22.37
C THR A 103 17.80 -1.93 -23.20
N GLU A 104 17.11 -2.15 -24.32
CA GLU A 104 17.47 -3.10 -25.39
C GLU A 104 17.90 -2.32 -26.64
#